data_AF-A0A7S3JHF7-F1
#
_entry.id   AF-A0A7S3JHF7-F1
#
_cell.length_a   1.000
_cell.length_b   1.000
_cell.length_c   1.000
_cell.angle_alpha   90.00
_cell.angle_beta   90.00
_cell.angle_gamma   90.00
#
_symmetry.space_group_name_H-M   'P 1'
#
loop_
_entity.id
_entity.type
_entity.pdbx_description
1 polymer ?
#
loop_
_entity_poly.entity_id
_entity_poly.type
_entity_poly.pdbx_seq_one_letter_code
_entity_poly.pdbx_strand_id
1 'polypeptide(L)'
;TMEAKKGKSDGIPAAPTDDKSEELEVFGEIPMARFGHTVTLVSNSKAVLFGGATGDTGKYIMTGDTYLFNILSKSWSKLTVKGVPPSPRAAHHSTNVEQMQMVVY
;
A
#
# COMPACT_ATOMS: atom_id res chain seq x y z
N THR A 1 -43.44 37.52 -25.80
CA THR A 1 -43.50 36.19 -25.17
C THR A 1 -42.46 35.29 -25.81
N MET A 2 -41.33 35.10 -25.16
CA MET A 2 -40.43 33.95 -25.35
C MET A 2 -39.74 33.71 -24.01
N GLU A 3 -40.06 32.61 -23.33
CA GLU A 3 -39.30 32.14 -22.17
C GLU A 3 -38.26 31.13 -22.66
N ALA A 4 -36.98 31.40 -22.35
CA ALA A 4 -35.90 30.46 -22.58
C ALA A 4 -35.92 29.38 -21.47
N LYS A 5 -36.10 28.11 -21.84
CA LYS A 5 -35.93 26.99 -20.91
C LYS A 5 -34.45 26.82 -20.55
N LYS A 6 -34.12 27.02 -19.28
CA LYS A 6 -32.82 26.73 -18.70
C LYS A 6 -32.64 25.20 -18.63
N GLY A 7 -31.64 24.68 -19.34
CA GLY A 7 -31.26 23.27 -19.29
C GLY A 7 -30.78 22.88 -17.89
N LYS A 8 -31.26 21.73 -17.41
CA LYS A 8 -30.85 21.13 -16.14
C LYS A 8 -29.52 20.42 -16.41
N SER A 9 -28.42 20.89 -15.82
CA SER A 9 -27.15 20.17 -15.84
C SER A 9 -27.26 19.02 -14.84
N ASP A 10 -27.28 17.79 -15.33
CA ASP A 10 -27.20 16.60 -14.48
C ASP A 10 -25.85 16.64 -13.77
N GLY A 11 -25.89 16.92 -12.46
CA GLY A 11 -24.70 16.98 -11.62
C GLY A 11 -24.02 15.62 -11.56
N ILE A 12 -22.72 15.61 -11.74
CA ILE A 12 -21.87 14.44 -11.48
C ILE A 12 -22.15 14.00 -10.02
N PRO A 13 -22.50 12.72 -9.76
CA PRO A 13 -22.72 12.26 -8.40
C PRO A 13 -21.46 12.47 -7.58
N ALA A 14 -21.60 13.05 -6.38
CA ALA A 14 -20.50 13.13 -5.43
C ALA A 14 -19.97 11.72 -5.16
N ALA A 15 -18.65 11.57 -5.15
CA ALA A 15 -18.00 10.31 -4.78
C ALA A 15 -18.50 9.85 -3.40
N PRO A 16 -18.74 8.56 -3.16
CA PRO A 16 -19.17 8.06 -1.86
C PRO A 16 -18.18 8.49 -0.77
N THR A 17 -18.66 9.20 0.25
CA THR A 17 -17.85 9.78 1.34
C THR A 17 -17.90 8.93 2.61
N ASP A 18 -17.89 7.60 2.52
CA ASP A 18 -17.93 6.75 3.73
C ASP A 18 -16.53 6.71 4.37
N ASP A 19 -16.15 7.82 5.01
CA ASP A 19 -14.90 8.02 5.74
C ASP A 19 -14.96 7.28 7.09
N LYS A 20 -14.98 5.94 7.02
CA LYS A 20 -14.93 5.05 8.17
C LYS A 20 -13.57 4.39 8.23
N SER A 21 -12.87 4.60 9.34
CA SER A 21 -11.68 3.82 9.70
C SER A 21 -12.06 2.65 10.59
N GLU A 22 -11.50 1.48 10.32
CA GLU A 22 -11.58 0.31 11.20
C GLU A 22 -10.18 -0.16 11.59
N GLU A 23 -10.05 -0.66 12.81
CA GLU A 23 -8.86 -1.40 13.22
C GLU A 23 -9.02 -2.85 12.76
N LEU A 24 -8.01 -3.35 12.06
CA LEU A 24 -7.99 -4.72 11.55
C LEU A 24 -7.21 -5.61 12.50
N GLU A 25 -7.87 -6.65 13.03
CA GLU A 25 -7.14 -7.78 13.58
C GLU A 25 -6.39 -8.48 12.44
N VAL A 26 -5.06 -8.60 12.60
CA VAL A 26 -4.17 -9.19 11.60
C VAL A 26 -3.38 -10.35 12.17
N PHE A 27 -3.01 -11.29 11.31
CA PHE A 27 -2.39 -12.57 11.70
C PHE A 27 -1.07 -12.82 10.97
N GLY A 28 -0.34 -13.85 11.39
CA GLY A 28 0.85 -14.35 10.70
C GLY A 28 2.15 -13.65 11.09
N GLU A 29 3.08 -13.53 10.14
CA GLU A 29 4.41 -12.95 10.36
C GLU A 29 4.35 -11.41 10.28
N ILE A 30 3.78 -10.80 11.32
CA ILE A 30 3.56 -9.35 11.37
C ILE A 30 4.92 -8.61 11.30
N PRO A 31 5.13 -7.69 10.32
CA PRO A 31 6.36 -6.92 10.23
C PRO A 31 6.57 -6.05 11.48
N MET A 32 7.82 -5.90 11.93
CA MET A 32 8.13 -4.92 12.98
C MET A 32 7.72 -3.50 12.57
N ALA A 33 7.35 -2.70 13.57
CA ALA A 33 7.09 -1.27 13.40
C ALA A 33 8.26 -0.59 12.69
N ARG A 34 7.93 0.24 11.69
CA ARG A 34 8.89 0.79 10.74
C ARG A 34 8.41 2.10 10.14
N PHE A 35 9.35 2.91 9.64
CA PHE A 35 9.06 4.16 8.93
C PHE A 35 9.73 4.19 7.54
N GLY A 36 9.23 5.05 6.65
CA GLY A 36 9.77 5.22 5.30
C GLY A 36 9.68 3.98 4.41
N HIS A 37 8.80 3.03 4.74
CA HIS A 37 8.53 1.85 3.93
C HIS A 37 7.50 2.18 2.85
N THR A 38 7.33 1.26 1.89
CA THR A 38 6.21 1.32 0.95
C THR A 38 5.33 0.09 1.08
N VAL A 39 4.03 0.25 0.79
CA VAL A 39 3.07 -0.84 0.64
C VAL A 39 2.38 -0.70 -0.71
N THR A 40 2.54 -1.68 -1.59
CA THR A 40 2.01 -1.64 -2.96
C THR A 40 1.01 -2.76 -3.18
N LEU A 41 -0.20 -2.42 -3.63
CA LEU A 41 -1.18 -3.42 -4.07
C LEU A 41 -0.68 -4.08 -5.38
N VAL A 42 -0.37 -5.38 -5.35
CA VAL A 42 0.17 -6.14 -6.50
C VAL A 42 -0.87 -7.07 -7.14
N SER A 43 -2.02 -7.26 -6.49
CA SER A 43 -3.20 -7.92 -7.04
C SER A 43 -4.46 -7.45 -6.29
N ASN A 44 -5.64 -7.92 -6.69
CA ASN A 44 -6.92 -7.58 -6.03
C ASN A 44 -6.98 -7.91 -4.53
N SER A 45 -6.10 -8.78 -4.03
CA SER A 45 -6.12 -9.25 -2.64
C SER A 45 -4.74 -9.30 -1.99
N LYS A 46 -3.69 -8.84 -2.66
CA LYS A 46 -2.32 -8.93 -2.16
C LYS A 46 -1.61 -7.59 -2.23
N ALA A 47 -1.04 -7.19 -1.11
CA ALA A 47 -0.18 -6.02 -1.02
C ALA A 47 1.22 -6.44 -0.55
N VAL A 48 2.26 -5.81 -1.11
CA VAL A 48 3.65 -6.07 -0.75
C VAL A 48 4.18 -4.89 0.03
N LEU A 49 4.73 -5.16 1.21
CA LEU A 49 5.53 -4.22 1.97
C LEU A 49 7.01 -4.46 1.61
N PHE A 50 7.73 -3.39 1.28
CA PHE A 50 9.17 -3.44 1.03
C PHE A 50 9.93 -2.42 1.88
N GLY A 51 11.00 -2.90 2.53
CA GLY A 51 12.00 -2.08 3.20
C GLY A 51 11.46 -1.18 4.30
N GLY A 52 11.98 0.05 4.32
CA GLY A 52 11.83 1.00 5.43
C GLY A 52 12.97 0.88 6.43
N ALA A 53 12.79 1.49 7.60
CA ALA A 53 13.73 1.41 8.71
C ALA A 53 13.01 0.98 9.98
N THR A 54 13.65 0.07 10.73
CA THR A 54 13.15 -0.46 12.01
C THR A 54 14.08 -0.02 13.15
N GLY A 55 13.52 0.18 14.35
CA GLY A 55 14.24 0.65 15.52
C GLY A 55 13.78 2.03 15.98
N ASP A 56 14.46 2.57 16.99
CA ASP A 56 14.07 3.81 17.66
C ASP A 56 14.73 5.05 17.04
N THR A 57 14.24 6.22 17.44
CA THR A 57 14.82 7.52 17.08
C THR A 57 16.32 7.55 17.39
N GLY A 58 17.14 7.80 16.37
CA GLY A 58 18.60 7.83 16.47
C GLY A 58 19.29 6.46 16.51
N LYS A 59 18.55 5.35 16.51
CA LYS A 59 19.07 3.97 16.49
C LYS A 59 18.20 3.07 15.62
N TYR A 60 18.11 3.39 14.33
CA TYR A 60 17.36 2.61 13.35
C TYR A 60 18.29 1.96 12.31
N ILE A 61 17.80 0.89 11.70
CA ILE A 61 18.48 0.15 10.62
C ILE A 61 17.55 0.09 9.42
N MET A 62 18.07 0.46 8.25
CA MET A 62 17.35 0.30 6.99
C MET A 62 17.30 -1.18 6.62
N THR A 63 16.14 -1.64 6.18
CA THR A 63 15.90 -3.03 5.82
C THR A 63 15.49 -3.17 4.35
N GLY A 64 15.73 -4.35 3.79
CA GLY A 64 15.23 -4.80 2.49
C GLY A 64 14.32 -6.02 2.62
N ASP A 65 13.87 -6.34 3.84
CA ASP A 65 12.88 -7.38 4.07
C ASP A 65 11.59 -7.04 3.31
N THR A 66 10.93 -8.11 2.85
CA THR A 66 9.74 -8.02 2.02
C THR A 66 8.66 -8.87 2.66
N TYR A 67 7.45 -8.32 2.77
CA TYR A 67 6.31 -9.03 3.30
C TYR A 67 5.14 -8.95 2.32
N LEU A 68 4.32 -10.00 2.32
CA LEU A 68 3.08 -10.06 1.58
C LEU A 68 1.91 -10.04 2.58
N PHE A 69 1.04 -9.05 2.44
CA PHE A 69 -0.25 -9.02 3.11
C PHE A 69 -1.32 -9.60 2.19
N ASN A 70 -2.04 -10.61 2.67
CA ASN A 70 -3.24 -11.10 2.04
C ASN A 70 -4.45 -10.43 2.70
N ILE A 71 -5.16 -9.59 1.93
CA ILE A 71 -6.29 -8.79 2.40
C ILE A 71 -7.47 -9.66 2.84
N LEU A 72 -7.71 -10.76 2.13
CA LEU A 72 -8.86 -11.65 2.40
C LEU A 72 -8.69 -12.41 3.72
N SER A 73 -7.47 -12.89 3.99
CA SER A 73 -7.15 -13.60 5.23
C SER A 73 -6.62 -12.70 6.34
N LYS A 74 -6.46 -11.38 6.07
CA LYS A 74 -5.87 -10.40 6.97
C LYS A 74 -4.52 -10.86 7.55
N SER A 75 -3.71 -11.53 6.75
CA SER A 75 -2.50 -12.21 7.23
C SER A 75 -1.24 -11.76 6.51
N TRP A 76 -0.18 -11.54 7.29
CA TRP A 76 1.16 -11.26 6.80
C TRP A 76 1.97 -12.55 6.63
N SER A 77 2.84 -12.57 5.62
CA SER A 77 3.85 -13.60 5.40
C SER A 77 5.14 -12.95 4.95
N LYS A 78 6.27 -13.42 5.46
CA LYS A 78 7.58 -12.92 5.06
C LYS A 78 7.98 -13.59 3.74
N LEU A 79 8.35 -12.79 2.75
CA LEU A 79 8.79 -13.30 1.45
C LEU A 79 10.29 -13.58 1.47
N THR A 80 10.67 -14.76 0.99
CA THR A 80 12.05 -15.08 0.64
C THR A 80 12.35 -14.57 -0.76
N VAL A 81 13.20 -13.55 -0.86
CA VAL A 81 13.60 -13.00 -2.16
C VAL A 81 14.62 -13.93 -2.83
N LYS A 82 14.40 -14.22 -4.12
CA LYS A 82 15.33 -14.98 -4.97
C LYS A 82 16.11 -14.04 -5.88
N GLY A 83 17.34 -14.40 -6.22
CA GLY A 83 18.21 -13.58 -7.07
C GLY A 83 18.86 -12.44 -6.29
N VAL A 84 19.14 -11.33 -6.98
CA VAL A 84 19.74 -10.13 -6.35
C VAL A 84 18.61 -9.19 -5.92
N PRO A 85 18.35 -9.03 -4.60
CA PRO A 85 17.32 -8.13 -4.12
C PRO A 85 17.74 -6.65 -4.31
N PRO A 86 16.79 -5.71 -4.38
CA PRO A 86 17.11 -4.30 -4.20
C PRO A 86 17.79 -4.07 -2.85
N SER A 87 18.69 -3.09 -2.77
CA SER A 87 19.36 -2.75 -1.52
C SER A 87 18.34 -2.31 -0.45
N PRO A 88 18.62 -2.57 0.84
CA PRO A 88 17.87 -1.99 1.95
C PRO A 88 17.71 -0.48 1.77
N ARG A 89 16.48 0.03 1.93
CA ARG A 89 16.16 1.45 1.68
C ARG A 89 14.90 1.91 2.41
N ALA A 90 14.81 3.21 2.63
CA ALA A 90 13.70 3.91 3.28
C ALA A 90 13.49 5.25 2.56
N ALA A 91 12.32 5.87 2.73
CA ALA A 91 11.92 7.08 2.01
C ALA A 91 12.00 6.93 0.48
N HIS A 92 11.72 5.71 -0.01
CA HIS A 92 11.69 5.35 -1.42
C HIS A 92 10.25 5.34 -1.93
N HIS A 93 10.09 5.20 -3.25
CA HIS A 93 8.79 5.00 -3.89
C HIS A 93 8.68 3.59 -4.46
N SER A 94 7.47 3.08 -4.59
CA SER A 94 7.22 1.83 -5.30
C SER A 94 5.87 1.88 -6.00
N THR A 95 5.79 1.19 -7.12
CA THR A 95 4.58 1.16 -7.94
C THR A 95 4.34 -0.22 -8.52
N ASN A 96 3.07 -0.57 -8.66
CA ASN A 96 2.66 -1.76 -9.40
C ASN A 96 2.86 -1.47 -10.90
N VAL A 97 3.49 -2.41 -11.59
CA VAL A 97 3.64 -2.35 -13.06
C VAL A 97 2.79 -3.40 -13.77
N GLU A 98 2.60 -4.58 -13.17
CA GLU A 98 1.76 -5.67 -13.67
C GLU A 98 1.26 -6.57 -12.53
N GLN A 99 0.37 -7.53 -12.84
CA GLN A 99 -0.11 -8.49 -11.84
C GLN A 99 1.07 -9.23 -11.19
N MET A 100 1.15 -9.13 -9.87
CA MET A 100 2.25 -9.70 -9.06
C MET A 100 3.64 -9.11 -9.37
N GLN A 101 3.71 -7.92 -9.96
CA GLN A 101 4.96 -7.25 -10.30
C GLN A 101 4.97 -5.79 -9.82
N MET A 102 6.03 -5.42 -9.10
CA MET A 102 6.25 -4.06 -8.64
C MET A 102 7.68 -3.60 -8.92
N VAL A 103 7.85 -2.29 -9.03
CA VAL A 103 9.15 -1.62 -9.12
C VAL A 103 9.35 -0.78 -7.87
N VAL A 104 10.60 -0.74 -7.38
CA VAL A 104 11.04 0.10 -6.27
C VAL A 104 12.09 1.08 -6.80
N TYR A 105 11.94 2.37 -6.49
CA TYR A 105 12.88 3.44 -6.84
C TYR A 105 13.24 4.24 -5.58
#